data_AF-A0A1F9AVN5-F1
#
_entry.id   AF-A0A1F9AVN5-F1
#
_cell.length_a   1.000
_cell.length_b   1.000
_cell.length_c   1.000
_cell.angle_alpha   90.00
_cell.angle_beta   90.00
_cell.angle_gamma   90.00
#
_symmetry.space_group_name_H-M   'P 1'
#
loop_
_entity.id
_entity.type
_entity.pdbx_description
1 polymer ?
#
loop_
_entity_poly.entity_id
_entity_poly.type
_entity_poly.pdbx_seq_one_letter_code
_entity_poly.pdbx_strand_id
1 'polypeptide(L)'
;MIKRYGKVISPQTVDKKEAPVKEVVKKGSDVDLHDFSIPVHHAKDGGPYILGGSVVTKNPETGVYNVALLRIHVKENNRAVIHAEPHTTQG
;
A
#
# COMPACT_ATOMS: atom_id res chain seq x y z
N MET A 1 -12.13 -24.86 1.99
CA MET A 1 -11.15 -23.74 1.91
C MET A 1 -10.11 -23.90 0.78
N ILE A 2 -10.12 -24.98 -0.03
CA ILE A 2 -8.98 -25.34 -0.92
C ILE A 2 -9.21 -25.02 -2.42
N LYS A 3 -10.46 -24.90 -2.90
CA LYS A 3 -10.73 -24.72 -4.36
C LYS A 3 -10.31 -23.36 -4.94
N ARG A 4 -10.18 -22.30 -4.12
CA ARG A 4 -9.85 -20.95 -4.60
C ARG A 4 -8.36 -20.74 -4.89
N TYR A 5 -7.47 -21.36 -4.10
CA TYR A 5 -6.02 -21.18 -4.27
C TYR A 5 -5.44 -21.95 -5.46
N GLY A 6 -6.11 -23.01 -5.92
CA GLY A 6 -5.66 -23.82 -7.07
C GLY A 6 -5.98 -23.23 -8.45
N LYS A 7 -6.78 -22.16 -8.52
CA LYS A 7 -7.13 -21.48 -9.78
C LYS A 7 -6.85 -19.99 -9.66
N VAL A 8 -5.63 -19.60 -10.03
CA VAL A 8 -5.22 -18.21 -10.12
C VAL A 8 -5.91 -17.55 -11.31
N ILE A 9 -6.50 -16.37 -11.10
CA ILE A 9 -7.09 -15.55 -12.16
C ILE A 9 -6.21 -14.30 -12.29
N SER A 10 -5.66 -14.07 -13.47
CA SER A 10 -4.83 -12.89 -13.72
C SER A 10 -5.66 -11.60 -13.63
N PRO A 11 -5.09 -10.52 -13.06
CA PRO A 11 -5.75 -9.22 -13.07
C PRO A 11 -5.94 -8.72 -14.51
N GLN A 12 -6.98 -7.92 -14.73
CA GLN A 12 -7.25 -7.26 -16.00
C GLN A 12 -6.88 -5.78 -15.88
N THR A 13 -6.19 -5.25 -16.89
CA THR A 13 -5.95 -3.81 -17.01
C THR A 13 -7.21 -3.16 -17.57
N VAL A 14 -7.65 -2.07 -16.94
CA VAL A 14 -8.81 -1.28 -17.37
C VAL A 14 -8.38 0.14 -17.75
N ASP A 15 -9.21 0.85 -18.52
CA ASP A 15 -8.95 2.25 -18.85
C ASP A 15 -9.03 3.10 -17.57
N LYS A 16 -8.26 4.20 -17.50
CA LYS A 16 -8.28 5.12 -16.35
C LYS A 16 -9.68 5.70 -16.12
N LYS A 17 -10.47 5.91 -17.19
CA LYS A 17 -11.86 6.40 -17.11
C LYS A 17 -12.81 5.41 -16.44
N GLU A 18 -12.42 4.14 -16.36
CA GLU A 18 -13.19 3.04 -15.75
C GLU A 18 -12.74 2.76 -14.31
N ALA A 19 -11.79 3.54 -13.76
CA ALA A 19 -11.22 3.35 -12.44
C ALA A 19 -11.68 4.44 -11.45
N PRO A 20 -12.71 4.22 -10.61
CA PRO A 20 -13.25 5.22 -9.68
C PRO A 20 -12.20 5.80 -8.72
N VAL A 21 -11.18 5.00 -8.37
CA VAL A 21 -10.03 5.44 -7.55
C VAL A 21 -9.22 6.59 -8.18
N LYS A 22 -9.49 6.95 -9.45
CA LYS A 22 -8.82 8.03 -10.18
C LYS A 22 -9.66 9.30 -10.32
N GLU A 23 -10.85 9.39 -9.72
CA GLU A 23 -11.71 10.58 -9.79
C GLU A 23 -11.08 11.81 -9.12
N VAL A 24 -10.35 11.61 -8.01
CA VAL A 24 -9.62 12.68 -7.30
C VAL A 24 -8.14 12.31 -7.23
N VAL A 25 -7.28 13.18 -7.76
CA VAL A 25 -5.83 12.95 -7.82
C VAL A 25 -5.08 14.19 -7.35
N LYS A 26 -4.41 14.07 -6.20
CA LYS A 26 -3.48 15.08 -5.67
C LYS A 26 -2.04 14.69 -6.00
N LYS A 27 -1.21 15.65 -6.41
CA LYS A 27 0.20 15.43 -6.80
C LYS A 27 1.07 16.59 -6.35
N GLY A 28 2.37 16.34 -6.17
CA GLY A 28 3.34 17.40 -5.86
C GLY A 28 2.98 18.15 -4.58
N SER A 29 2.85 19.47 -4.68
CA SER A 29 2.49 20.35 -3.57
C SER A 29 1.08 20.15 -3.04
N ASP A 30 0.18 19.55 -3.83
CA ASP A 30 -1.22 19.33 -3.42
C ASP A 30 -1.36 18.13 -2.48
N VAL A 31 -0.29 17.35 -2.25
CA VAL A 31 -0.30 16.18 -1.39
C VAL A 31 -0.20 16.59 0.08
N ASP A 32 -1.25 16.30 0.84
CA ASP A 32 -1.22 16.33 2.30
C ASP A 32 -1.91 15.09 2.88
N LEU A 33 -1.14 14.26 3.59
CA LEU A 33 -1.60 13.07 4.29
C LEU A 33 -2.47 13.43 5.50
N HIS A 34 -2.39 14.66 6.01
CA HIS A 34 -3.24 15.16 7.09
C HIS A 34 -4.65 15.54 6.61
N ASP A 35 -4.91 15.58 5.30
CA ASP A 35 -6.26 15.66 4.76
C ASP A 35 -7.13 14.47 5.16
N PHE A 36 -6.49 13.34 5.50
CA PHE A 36 -7.16 12.13 5.95
C PHE A 36 -7.10 12.04 7.47
N SER A 37 -8.22 11.67 8.09
CA SER A 37 -8.30 11.42 9.53
C SER A 37 -7.66 10.09 9.91
N ILE A 38 -6.32 10.00 9.80
CA ILE A 38 -5.54 8.80 10.12
C ILE A 38 -5.33 8.76 11.64
N PRO A 39 -5.80 7.71 12.34
CA PRO A 39 -5.73 7.67 13.79
C PRO A 39 -4.33 7.30 14.30
N VAL A 40 -4.06 7.76 15.52
CA VAL A 40 -3.07 7.18 16.43
C VAL A 40 -3.78 6.06 17.19
N HIS A 41 -3.34 4.81 17.03
CA HIS A 41 -4.10 3.66 17.53
C HIS A 41 -3.84 3.41 19.02
N HIS A 42 -2.62 3.66 19.48
CA HIS A 42 -2.22 3.45 20.86
C HIS A 42 -1.48 4.67 21.42
N ALA A 43 -1.58 4.87 22.75
CA ALA A 43 -0.98 6.01 23.44
C ALA A 43 0.55 6.15 23.29
N LYS A 44 1.25 5.07 22.92
CA LYS A 44 2.70 5.04 22.74
C LYS A 44 3.14 5.00 21.27
N ASP A 45 2.19 5.08 20.34
CA ASP A 45 2.54 5.15 18.92
C ASP A 45 3.27 6.48 18.63
N GLY A 46 4.34 6.42 17.84
CA GLY A 46 5.12 7.60 17.47
C GLY A 46 4.45 8.53 16.46
N GLY A 47 3.16 8.37 16.21
CA GLY A 47 2.37 9.08 15.22
C GLY A 47 1.23 8.23 14.62
N PRO A 48 0.48 8.79 13.64
CA PRO A 48 -0.61 8.09 12.97
C PRO A 48 -0.14 6.92 12.10
N TYR A 49 -0.95 5.86 12.04
CA TYR A 49 -0.69 4.69 11.19
C TYR A 49 -1.89 4.30 10.32
N ILE A 50 -1.61 4.00 9.06
CA ILE A 50 -2.53 3.27 8.18
C ILE A 50 -2.23 1.78 8.36
N LEU A 51 -3.19 1.02 8.91
CA LEU A 51 -3.01 -0.41 9.21
C LEU A 51 -3.51 -1.34 8.09
N GLY A 52 -4.47 -0.90 7.29
CA GLY A 52 -5.08 -1.68 6.20
C GLY A 52 -4.45 -1.46 4.82
N GLY A 53 -3.23 -0.90 4.76
CA GLY A 53 -2.58 -0.58 3.50
C GLY A 53 -2.16 -1.83 2.73
N SER A 54 -2.76 -2.06 1.56
CA SER A 54 -2.26 -3.04 0.58
C SER A 54 -1.11 -2.41 -0.21
N VAL A 55 0.12 -2.71 0.20
CA VAL A 55 1.33 -2.21 -0.46
C VAL A 55 1.66 -3.13 -1.63
N VAL A 56 1.57 -2.59 -2.85
CA VAL A 56 1.94 -3.28 -4.08
C VAL A 56 3.37 -2.91 -4.44
N THR A 57 4.25 -3.89 -4.54
CA THR A 57 5.63 -3.73 -5.02
C THR A 57 5.84 -4.53 -6.29
N LYS A 58 6.82 -4.11 -7.10
CA LYS A 58 7.21 -4.79 -8.34
C LYS A 58 8.72 -5.01 -8.31
N ASN A 59 9.16 -6.25 -8.51
CA ASN A 59 10.57 -6.53 -8.69
C ASN A 59 11.06 -5.83 -9.98
N PRO A 60 12.09 -4.97 -9.93
CA PRO A 60 12.53 -4.19 -11.08
C PRO A 60 13.19 -5.04 -12.18
N GLU A 61 13.73 -6.21 -11.83
CA GLU A 61 14.43 -7.11 -12.76
C GLU A 61 13.46 -8.13 -13.39
N THR A 62 12.62 -8.77 -12.58
CA THR A 62 11.73 -9.86 -13.04
C THR A 62 10.32 -9.38 -13.39
N GLY A 63 9.93 -8.19 -12.93
CA GLY A 63 8.60 -7.64 -13.11
C GLY A 63 7.50 -8.30 -12.26
N VAL A 64 7.85 -9.25 -11.40
CA VAL A 64 6.90 -9.94 -10.50
C VAL A 64 6.32 -8.95 -9.48
N TYR A 65 5.00 -9.01 -9.29
CA TYR A 65 4.29 -8.22 -8.29
C TYR A 65 4.20 -8.96 -6.95
N ASN A 66 4.34 -8.21 -5.87
CA ASN A 66 4.00 -8.66 -4.52
C ASN A 66 2.98 -7.69 -3.91
N VAL A 67 2.03 -8.23 -3.15
CA VAL A 67 1.05 -7.44 -2.40
C VAL A 67 1.09 -7.89 -0.95
N ALA A 68 1.35 -6.95 -0.05
CA ALA A 68 1.41 -7.23 1.38
C ALA A 68 0.58 -6.21 2.17
N LEU A 69 0.00 -6.67 3.29
CA LEU A 69 -0.55 -5.78 4.29
C LEU A 69 0.58 -5.27 5.17
N LEU A 70 0.92 -3.99 5.04
CA LEU A 70 1.96 -3.35 5.82
C LEU A 70 1.38 -2.17 6.59
N ARG A 71 1.89 -1.96 7.81
CA ARG A 71 1.62 -0.74 8.57
C ARG A 71 2.43 0.39 7.98
N ILE A 72 1.77 1.51 7.69
CA ILE A 72 2.37 2.71 7.10
C ILE A 72 2.31 3.83 8.14
N HIS A 73 3.47 4.27 8.63
CA HIS A 73 3.59 5.35 9.62
C HIS A 73 3.67 6.70 8.90
N VAL A 74 2.72 7.59 9.17
CA VAL A 74 2.74 8.96 8.63
C VAL A 74 3.75 9.80 9.43
N LYS A 75 4.69 10.43 8.73
CA LYS A 75 5.76 11.23 9.36
C LYS A 75 5.63 12.71 9.07
N GLU A 76 5.19 13.08 7.88
CA GLU A 76 5.00 14.46 7.42
C GLU A 76 3.79 14.51 6.46
N ASN A 77 3.41 15.71 6.03
CA ASN A 77 2.33 15.92 5.05
C ASN A 77 2.49 15.09 3.77
N ASN A 78 3.72 14.86 3.29
CA ASN A 78 3.97 14.08 2.08
C ASN A 78 4.95 12.92 2.29
N ARG A 79 5.20 12.52 3.55
CA ARG A 79 6.14 11.45 3.88
C ARG A 79 5.53 10.42 4.80
N ALA A 80 5.64 9.15 4.39
CA ALA A 80 5.30 8.00 5.21
C ALA A 80 6.40 6.93 5.11
N VAL A 81 6.48 6.08 6.12
CA VAL A 81 7.49 5.02 6.20
C VAL A 81 6.82 3.67 6.46
N ILE A 82 7.40 2.63 5.87
CA ILE A 82 7.05 1.24 6.11
C ILE A 82 8.25 0.53 6.71
N HIS A 83 8.00 -0.44 7.59
CA HIS A 83 9.01 -1.40 7.97
C HIS A 83 8.90 -2.59 7.01
N ALA A 84 9.89 -2.73 6.13
CA ALA A 84 10.00 -3.84 5.20
C ALA A 84 11.23 -4.65 5.61
N GLU A 85 11.01 -5.79 6.25
CA GLU A 85 12.09 -6.72 6.57
C GLU A 85 12.51 -7.46 5.30
N PRO A 86 13.82 -7.66 5.07
CA PRO A 86 14.26 -8.59 4.05
C PRO A 86 13.70 -9.97 4.37
N HIS A 87 13.00 -10.59 3.42
CA HIS A 87 12.68 -12.00 3.56
C HIS A 87 13.97 -12.82 3.37
N THR A 88 14.54 -13.29 4.47
CA THR A 88 15.55 -14.35 4.48
C THR A 88 14.90 -15.65 4.07
N THR A 89 14.72 -15.83 2.77
CA THR A 89 14.55 -17.16 2.22
C THR A 89 15.95 -17.75 2.20
N GLN A 90 16.37 -18.39 3.31
CA GLN A 90 17.49 -19.31 3.25
C GLN A 90 17.08 -20.43 2.29
N GLY A 91 17.70 -20.45 1.12
CA GLY A 91 17.54 -21.45 0.08
C GLY A 91 18.82 -21.48 -0.74
#